data_AF-A0A9P4Y4K0-F1
#
_entry.id   AF-A0A9P4Y4K0-F1
#
_cell.length_a   1.000
_cell.length_b   1.000
_cell.length_c   1.000
_cell.angle_alpha   90.00
_cell.angle_beta   90.00
_cell.angle_gamma   90.00
#
_symmetry.space_group_name_H-M   'P 1'
#
loop_
_entity.id
_entity.type
_entity.pdbx_description
1 polymer ?
#
loop_
_entity_poly.entity_id
_entity_poly.type
_entity_poly.pdbx_seq_one_letter_code
_entity_poly.pdbx_strand_id
1 'polypeptide(L)'
;MASSSSSYRGCPRMSNVERTTISLSDDDDNDSLYEVARSIAQDEAEVTQELVDLTQDDDGSSPELSSEPHVNPRRCQKSIVSIRGMELAVGDVVELAEHVGVWAIQFIDIQEMCVDQSTSRVLLRGVPYARTKNLRGRLEPKLNEVCRIIETVHDDHRTSEQEMLIEVSANQVLAKRVLIKTNSNFPNCRFGNDSNWRSMSHTQKEEKAPLTCRWEMRIEYQNGRCQKNDRPLGGALIHLSEDDVEQGPYCVSDQQRQRDWRGRRRGVQAKTTGKYTFGDVFCGAGGTSRGAVMAGFEPIVAVDNSSTACQTYQRNFPDTNLFTQDIYDFIHDPEKFYVDVLHISPPCQPYSPIHVREGQNDEANTAALFFHDVLEKTHPRLITLEETFGLTHNKHVLWFNALLRGFTSRHYSIKW
;
A
#
# COMPACT_ATOMS: atom_id res chain seq x y z
N MET A 1 69.51 -29.95 3.64
CA MET A 1 69.97 -29.38 4.94
C MET A 1 70.64 -28.05 4.60
N ALA A 2 70.30 -26.86 5.08
CA ALA A 2 69.39 -26.34 6.10
C ALA A 2 69.08 -24.88 5.66
N SER A 3 67.82 -24.52 5.41
CA SER A 3 66.91 -23.75 6.29
C SER A 3 67.41 -22.34 6.69
N SER A 4 66.83 -21.30 6.09
CA SER A 4 66.70 -19.96 6.68
C SER A 4 65.23 -19.65 6.89
N SER A 5 64.91 -19.31 8.13
CA SER A 5 63.58 -19.06 8.69
C SER A 5 63.24 -17.58 8.62
N SER A 6 62.02 -17.27 8.21
CA SER A 6 61.37 -15.99 8.52
C SER A 6 59.92 -16.27 8.92
N SER A 7 59.58 -15.79 10.11
CA SER A 7 58.38 -16.04 10.89
C SER A 7 57.15 -15.38 10.30
N TYR A 8 56.14 -16.18 9.95
CA TYR A 8 54.76 -15.71 9.79
C TYR A 8 54.19 -15.38 11.19
N ARG A 9 53.98 -14.08 11.47
CA ARG A 9 53.16 -13.65 12.61
C ARG A 9 51.70 -13.75 12.19
N GLY A 10 50.94 -14.60 12.87
CA GLY A 10 49.50 -14.73 12.70
C GLY A 10 48.76 -13.46 13.14
N CYS A 11 47.72 -13.10 12.38
CA CYS A 11 46.74 -12.08 12.76
C CYS A 11 46.07 -12.44 14.11
N PRO A 12 45.82 -11.47 14.99
CA PRO A 12 45.06 -11.70 16.21
C PRO A 12 43.59 -12.00 15.85
N ARG A 13 43.06 -13.07 16.44
CA ARG A 13 41.62 -13.37 16.45
C ARG A 13 40.86 -12.18 17.04
N MET A 14 40.03 -11.52 16.23
CA MET A 14 39.03 -10.60 16.75
C MET A 14 38.04 -11.38 17.62
N SER A 15 37.98 -10.98 18.88
CA SER A 15 37.04 -11.41 19.90
C SER A 15 35.61 -11.13 19.49
N ASN A 16 34.76 -12.15 19.71
CA ASN A 16 33.30 -12.16 19.68
C ASN A 16 32.62 -10.79 19.62
N VAL A 17 32.10 -10.46 18.43
CA VAL A 17 30.93 -9.59 18.32
C VAL A 17 29.76 -10.43 18.84
N GLU A 18 29.21 -10.06 19.98
CA GLU A 18 27.91 -10.57 20.43
C GLU A 18 26.91 -10.29 19.30
N ARG A 19 26.52 -11.35 18.58
CA ARG A 19 25.32 -11.31 17.76
C ARG A 19 24.18 -11.05 18.73
N THR A 20 23.63 -9.84 18.69
CA THR A 20 22.29 -9.58 19.19
C THR A 20 21.36 -10.46 18.36
N THR A 21 21.10 -11.67 18.87
CA THR A 21 20.10 -12.58 18.33
C THR A 21 18.76 -11.89 18.49
N ILE A 22 18.31 -11.21 17.45
CA ILE A 22 16.89 -10.91 17.29
C ILE A 22 16.23 -12.29 17.26
N SER A 23 15.38 -12.58 18.24
CA SER A 23 14.59 -13.80 18.27
C SER A 23 13.64 -13.77 17.07
N LEU A 24 14.03 -14.47 16.01
CA LEU A 24 13.29 -14.64 14.77
C LEU A 24 12.08 -15.55 15.04
N SER A 25 10.88 -15.08 14.71
CA SER A 25 9.67 -15.91 14.69
C SER A 25 9.54 -16.53 13.29
N ASP A 26 10.14 -17.71 13.11
CA ASP A 26 10.31 -18.40 11.81
C ASP A 26 9.01 -18.67 11.01
N ASP A 27 7.83 -18.61 11.63
CA ASP A 27 6.54 -18.90 10.98
C ASP A 27 5.94 -17.71 10.22
N ASP A 28 6.16 -16.47 10.69
CA ASP A 28 5.59 -15.28 10.06
C ASP A 28 6.25 -15.00 8.70
N ASP A 29 7.56 -15.21 8.62
CA ASP A 29 8.35 -15.04 7.40
C ASP A 29 8.04 -16.12 6.37
N ASN A 30 7.76 -17.36 6.79
CA ASN A 30 7.47 -18.45 5.86
C ASN A 30 6.12 -18.27 5.14
N ASP A 31 5.05 -17.91 5.89
CA ASP A 31 3.75 -17.58 5.27
C ASP A 31 3.85 -16.32 4.39
N SER A 32 4.63 -15.31 4.80
CA SER A 32 4.88 -14.10 4.02
C SER A 32 5.62 -14.41 2.71
N LEU A 33 6.71 -15.18 2.75
CA LEU A 33 7.49 -15.59 1.58
C LEU A 33 6.65 -16.42 0.61
N TYR A 34 5.81 -17.32 1.13
CA TYR A 34 4.90 -18.11 0.31
C TYR A 34 3.86 -17.25 -0.43
N GLU A 35 3.27 -16.28 0.27
CA GLU A 35 2.32 -15.35 -0.33
C GLU A 35 2.98 -14.40 -1.35
N VAL A 36 4.21 -13.95 -1.07
CA VAL A 36 5.02 -13.19 -2.05
C VAL A 36 5.29 -14.04 -3.30
N ALA A 37 5.71 -15.29 -3.15
CA ALA A 37 5.98 -16.17 -4.29
C ALA A 37 4.74 -16.41 -5.15
N ARG A 38 3.56 -16.58 -4.53
CA ARG A 38 2.28 -16.68 -5.25
C ARG A 38 1.89 -15.38 -5.96
N SER A 39 2.06 -14.24 -5.32
CA SER A 39 1.77 -12.93 -5.92
C SER A 39 2.62 -12.70 -7.17
N ILE A 40 3.92 -12.98 -7.09
CA ILE A 40 4.85 -12.85 -8.23
C ILE A 40 4.39 -13.74 -9.40
N ALA A 41 4.07 -15.01 -9.13
CA ALA A 41 3.60 -15.93 -10.16
C ALA A 41 2.28 -15.47 -10.83
N GLN A 42 1.42 -14.78 -10.07
CA GLN A 42 0.17 -14.23 -10.59
C GLN A 42 0.39 -12.97 -11.43
N ASP A 43 1.23 -12.05 -10.96
CA ASP A 43 1.57 -10.82 -11.68
C ASP A 43 2.31 -11.16 -12.99
N GLU A 44 3.22 -12.14 -13.00
CA GLU A 44 3.88 -12.64 -14.23
C GLU A 44 2.87 -13.22 -15.24
N ALA A 45 1.84 -13.94 -14.76
CA ALA A 45 0.79 -14.50 -15.61
C ALA A 45 -0.12 -13.41 -16.21
N GLU A 46 -0.40 -12.33 -15.47
CA GLU A 46 -1.23 -11.21 -15.94
C GLU A 46 -0.46 -10.37 -16.97
N VAL A 47 0.84 -10.10 -16.74
CA VAL A 47 1.71 -9.36 -17.67
C VAL A 47 1.94 -10.12 -18.99
N THR A 48 2.10 -11.45 -18.94
CA THR A 48 2.30 -12.26 -20.16
C THR A 48 1.06 -12.34 -21.05
N GLN A 49 -0.13 -12.08 -20.52
CA GLN A 49 -1.39 -11.99 -21.29
C GLN A 49 -1.59 -10.61 -21.93
N GLU A 50 -0.86 -9.58 -21.50
CA GLU A 50 -0.94 -8.20 -22.02
C GLU A 50 0.18 -7.86 -23.04
N LEU A 51 0.72 -8.84 -23.76
CA LEU A 51 1.55 -8.58 -24.95
C LEU A 51 0.68 -7.90 -26.04
N VAL A 52 0.75 -6.58 -26.05
CA VAL A 52 -0.03 -5.67 -26.89
C VAL A 52 0.19 -5.96 -28.38
N ASP A 53 -0.86 -6.42 -29.06
CA ASP A 53 -1.01 -6.26 -30.51
C ASP A 53 -1.31 -4.77 -30.79
N LEU A 54 -0.34 -4.07 -31.39
CA LEU A 54 -0.44 -2.64 -31.76
C LEU A 54 -1.20 -2.42 -33.08
N THR A 55 -1.96 -3.40 -33.58
CA THR A 55 -2.56 -3.32 -34.91
C THR A 55 -4.00 -3.80 -35.00
N GLN A 56 -4.90 -3.45 -34.07
CA GLN A 56 -6.33 -3.70 -34.29
C GLN A 56 -7.20 -2.51 -33.87
N ASP A 57 -7.97 -2.02 -34.85
CA ASP A 57 -9.10 -1.12 -34.67
C ASP A 57 -10.20 -1.82 -33.85
N ASP A 58 -10.81 -1.02 -32.99
CA ASP A 58 -11.74 -1.39 -31.92
C ASP A 58 -13.10 -1.85 -32.46
N ASP A 59 -13.27 -3.15 -32.68
CA ASP A 59 -14.59 -3.77 -32.89
C ASP A 59 -15.09 -4.38 -31.57
N GLY A 60 -15.87 -3.58 -30.85
CA GLY A 60 -16.48 -3.91 -29.59
C GLY A 60 -17.41 -5.12 -29.66
N SER A 61 -17.17 -6.11 -28.80
CA SER A 61 -18.24 -6.87 -28.14
C SER A 61 -17.66 -7.69 -26.98
N SER A 62 -18.03 -7.29 -25.77
CA SER A 62 -17.92 -8.11 -24.55
C SER A 62 -19.17 -7.83 -23.71
N PRO A 63 -19.67 -8.82 -22.96
CA PRO A 63 -21.08 -8.90 -22.58
C PRO A 63 -21.48 -7.76 -21.65
N GLU A 64 -22.53 -7.05 -22.05
CA GLU A 64 -23.19 -5.99 -21.29
C GLU A 64 -23.62 -6.50 -19.91
N LEU A 65 -23.17 -5.82 -18.85
CA LEU A 65 -23.96 -5.78 -17.61
C LEU A 65 -25.18 -4.90 -17.92
N SER A 66 -26.33 -5.54 -18.11
CA SER A 66 -27.59 -4.86 -18.48
C SER A 66 -27.90 -3.68 -17.54
N SER A 67 -27.85 -2.48 -18.10
CA SER A 67 -28.41 -1.25 -17.52
C SER A 67 -29.88 -1.13 -17.92
N GLU A 68 -30.74 -1.97 -17.36
CA GLU A 68 -32.17 -1.65 -17.39
C GLU A 68 -32.45 -0.50 -16.40
N PRO A 69 -33.32 0.46 -16.77
CA PRO A 69 -33.69 1.57 -15.90
C PRO A 69 -34.21 1.00 -14.58
N HIS A 70 -33.77 1.56 -13.45
CA HIS A 70 -34.22 1.20 -12.09
C HIS A 70 -35.75 1.33 -11.96
N VAL A 71 -36.49 0.33 -12.43
CA VAL A 71 -37.79 -0.04 -11.89
C VAL A 71 -37.46 -0.55 -10.50
N ASN A 72 -37.73 0.25 -9.49
CA ASN A 72 -37.51 -0.11 -8.09
C ASN A 72 -38.26 -1.43 -7.82
N PRO A 73 -37.62 -2.60 -7.84
CA PRO A 73 -38.32 -3.85 -7.65
C PRO A 73 -38.83 -3.81 -6.22
N ARG A 74 -40.03 -4.31 -5.98
CA ARG A 74 -40.59 -4.38 -4.62
C ARG A 74 -39.64 -5.24 -3.75
N ARG A 75 -38.71 -4.59 -3.05
CA ARG A 75 -37.71 -5.26 -2.18
C ARG A 75 -38.33 -5.42 -0.80
N CYS A 76 -38.39 -6.64 -0.28
CA CYS A 76 -38.73 -6.88 1.11
C CYS A 76 -37.44 -7.06 1.91
N GLN A 77 -37.20 -6.18 2.88
CA GLN A 77 -36.03 -6.25 3.75
C GLN A 77 -36.17 -7.43 4.71
N LYS A 78 -35.09 -8.19 4.86
CA LYS A 78 -35.01 -9.28 5.85
C LYS A 78 -33.87 -9.03 6.82
N SER A 79 -34.06 -9.43 8.07
CA SER A 79 -33.01 -9.42 9.08
C SER A 79 -32.21 -10.71 9.10
N ILE A 80 -32.84 -11.84 8.75
CA ILE A 80 -32.23 -13.18 8.74
C ILE A 80 -32.75 -13.98 7.54
N VAL A 81 -31.87 -14.76 6.90
CA VAL A 81 -32.21 -15.72 5.84
C VAL A 81 -31.44 -17.03 6.02
N SER A 82 -32.10 -18.17 5.86
CA SER A 82 -31.45 -19.48 5.83
C SER A 82 -31.15 -19.93 4.39
N ILE A 83 -29.90 -20.28 4.11
CA ILE A 83 -29.41 -20.70 2.79
C ILE A 83 -28.46 -21.86 2.96
N ARG A 84 -28.74 -22.99 2.28
CA ARG A 84 -27.92 -24.22 2.34
C ARG A 84 -27.58 -24.67 3.77
N GLY A 85 -28.51 -24.46 4.72
CA GLY A 85 -28.32 -24.79 6.13
C GLY A 85 -27.53 -23.76 6.95
N MET A 86 -27.09 -22.65 6.35
CA MET A 86 -26.49 -21.51 7.05
C MET A 86 -27.54 -20.44 7.32
N GLU A 87 -27.62 -19.95 8.56
CA GLU A 87 -28.42 -18.77 8.90
C GLU A 87 -27.57 -17.52 8.73
N LEU A 88 -27.92 -16.65 7.78
CA LEU A 88 -27.24 -15.39 7.53
C LEU A 88 -28.04 -14.24 8.12
N ALA A 89 -27.38 -13.30 8.76
CA ALA A 89 -27.93 -12.08 9.33
C ALA A 89 -27.13 -10.84 8.89
N VAL A 90 -27.73 -9.66 9.05
CA VAL A 90 -27.00 -8.39 8.93
C VAL A 90 -25.87 -8.33 9.96
N GLY A 91 -24.67 -7.93 9.52
CA GLY A 91 -23.42 -7.93 10.29
C GLY A 91 -22.59 -9.20 10.17
N ASP A 92 -23.10 -10.27 9.54
CA ASP A 92 -22.26 -11.42 9.21
C ASP A 92 -21.29 -11.07 8.08
N VAL A 93 -20.03 -11.51 8.22
CA VAL A 93 -19.08 -11.53 7.11
C VAL A 93 -19.14 -12.88 6.41
N VAL A 94 -19.26 -12.87 5.09
CA VAL A 94 -19.38 -14.09 4.28
C VAL A 94 -18.34 -14.13 3.16
N GLU A 95 -17.87 -15.33 2.83
CA GLU A 95 -17.00 -15.64 1.70
C GLU A 95 -17.81 -16.05 0.48
N LEU A 96 -17.40 -15.58 -0.70
CA LEU A 96 -18.09 -15.78 -1.98
C LEU A 96 -17.45 -16.89 -2.81
N ALA A 97 -18.28 -17.63 -3.54
CA ALA A 97 -17.87 -18.72 -4.42
C ALA A 97 -17.19 -18.23 -5.69
N GLU A 98 -17.67 -17.10 -6.19
CA GLU A 98 -17.17 -16.44 -7.39
C GLU A 98 -16.66 -15.07 -6.98
N HIS A 99 -15.47 -14.71 -7.46
CA HIS A 99 -14.88 -13.42 -7.17
C HIS A 99 -15.58 -12.34 -8.00
N VAL A 100 -15.79 -11.16 -7.40
CA VAL A 100 -16.50 -10.06 -8.04
C VAL A 100 -15.53 -8.91 -8.37
N GLY A 101 -15.64 -8.35 -9.57
CA GLY A 101 -14.89 -7.15 -9.99
C GLY A 101 -13.40 -7.37 -10.24
N VAL A 102 -12.71 -6.30 -10.64
CA VAL A 102 -11.29 -6.32 -11.03
C VAL A 102 -10.37 -6.67 -9.86
N TRP A 103 -10.76 -6.33 -8.64
CA TRP A 103 -9.99 -6.61 -7.41
C TRP A 103 -10.24 -7.99 -6.82
N ALA A 104 -11.00 -8.83 -7.51
CA ALA A 104 -11.40 -10.15 -7.04
C ALA A 104 -11.94 -10.10 -5.59
N ILE A 105 -13.05 -9.38 -5.41
CA ILE A 105 -13.74 -9.32 -4.12
C ILE A 105 -14.17 -10.73 -3.72
N GLN A 106 -13.77 -11.15 -2.53
CA GLN A 106 -13.98 -12.50 -1.99
C GLN A 106 -14.89 -12.50 -0.77
N PHE A 107 -15.03 -11.37 -0.09
CA PHE A 107 -15.83 -11.29 1.12
C PHE A 107 -16.73 -10.07 1.11
N ILE A 108 -17.87 -10.20 1.77
CA ILE A 108 -18.75 -9.07 2.06
C ILE A 108 -19.14 -9.06 3.55
N ASP A 109 -19.16 -7.88 4.16
CA ASP A 109 -19.77 -7.61 5.46
C ASP A 109 -21.22 -7.15 5.21
N ILE A 110 -22.19 -8.01 5.51
CA ILE A 110 -23.59 -7.83 5.10
C ILE A 110 -24.21 -6.63 5.84
N GLN A 111 -24.62 -5.61 5.10
CA GLN A 111 -25.29 -4.43 5.65
C GLN A 111 -26.80 -4.50 5.43
N GLU A 112 -27.24 -5.07 4.31
CA GLU A 112 -28.66 -5.19 3.98
C GLU A 112 -28.95 -6.53 3.29
N MET A 113 -30.13 -7.09 3.56
CA MET A 113 -30.62 -8.27 2.87
C MET A 113 -32.00 -7.96 2.29
N CYS A 114 -32.19 -8.24 1.01
CA CYS A 114 -33.48 -8.03 0.36
C CYS A 114 -33.89 -9.25 -0.47
N VAL A 115 -35.20 -9.46 -0.57
CA VAL A 115 -35.77 -10.42 -1.51
C VAL A 115 -36.28 -9.65 -2.71
N ASP A 116 -35.78 -10.01 -3.89
CA ASP A 116 -36.35 -9.57 -5.14
C ASP A 116 -37.68 -10.29 -5.36
N GLN A 117 -38.79 -9.56 -5.27
CA GLN A 117 -40.13 -10.12 -5.45
C GLN A 117 -40.40 -10.66 -6.86
N SER A 118 -39.64 -10.23 -7.87
CA SER A 118 -39.82 -10.70 -9.25
C SER A 118 -39.18 -12.07 -9.48
N THR A 119 -37.99 -12.29 -8.92
CA THR A 119 -37.23 -13.53 -9.10
C THR A 119 -37.27 -14.46 -7.88
N SER A 120 -37.84 -14.00 -6.77
CA SER A 120 -37.77 -14.64 -5.45
C SER A 120 -36.33 -14.91 -4.97
N ARG A 121 -35.33 -14.24 -5.54
CA ARG A 121 -33.92 -14.37 -5.16
C ARG A 121 -33.63 -13.53 -3.93
N VAL A 122 -32.75 -14.05 -3.08
CA VAL A 122 -32.20 -13.31 -1.94
C VAL A 122 -30.93 -12.62 -2.39
N LEU A 123 -30.89 -11.31 -2.22
CA LEU A 123 -29.77 -10.45 -2.55
C LEU A 123 -29.16 -9.91 -1.26
N LEU A 124 -27.84 -9.98 -1.16
CA LEU A 124 -27.05 -9.44 -0.06
C LEU A 124 -26.36 -8.19 -0.55
N ARG A 125 -26.50 -7.08 0.18
CA ARG A 125 -25.71 -5.87 -0.04
C ARG A 125 -24.76 -5.69 1.12
N GLY A 126 -23.48 -5.52 0.82
CA GLY A 126 -22.45 -5.48 1.85
C GLY A 126 -21.20 -4.75 1.44
N VAL A 127 -20.37 -4.46 2.44
CA VAL A 127 -19.06 -3.83 2.24
C VAL A 127 -18.11 -4.86 1.63
N PRO A 128 -17.50 -4.58 0.47
CA PRO A 128 -16.64 -5.54 -0.21
C PRO A 128 -15.21 -5.57 0.34
N TYR A 129 -14.64 -6.77 0.42
CA TYR A 129 -13.25 -7.00 0.81
C TYR A 129 -12.54 -7.94 -0.16
N ALA A 130 -11.32 -7.58 -0.54
CA ALA A 130 -10.40 -8.42 -1.31
C ALA A 130 -9.19 -8.78 -0.46
N ARG A 131 -8.56 -9.94 -0.72
CA ARG A 131 -7.28 -10.28 -0.09
C ARG A 131 -6.19 -9.33 -0.56
N THR A 132 -5.23 -8.98 0.30
CA THR A 132 -4.15 -8.05 -0.08
C THR A 132 -3.30 -8.55 -1.25
N LYS A 133 -3.17 -9.88 -1.39
CA LYS A 133 -2.49 -10.53 -2.53
C LYS A 133 -3.13 -10.22 -3.89
N ASN A 134 -4.43 -9.89 -3.92
CA ASN A 134 -5.13 -9.54 -5.17
C ASN A 134 -4.93 -8.06 -5.56
N LEU A 135 -4.23 -7.26 -4.75
CA LEU A 135 -4.08 -5.82 -4.97
C LEU A 135 -2.85 -5.46 -5.81
N ARG A 136 -2.41 -6.39 -6.68
CA ARG A 136 -1.34 -6.19 -7.68
C ARG A 136 -0.06 -5.58 -7.09
N GLY A 137 0.32 -6.06 -5.90
CA GLY A 137 1.52 -5.60 -5.20
C GLY A 137 1.43 -4.23 -4.50
N ARG A 138 0.27 -3.55 -4.47
CA ARG A 138 0.11 -2.25 -3.77
C ARG A 138 0.18 -2.36 -2.23
N LEU A 139 -0.17 -3.53 -1.71
CA LEU A 139 -0.01 -3.91 -0.31
C LEU A 139 0.81 -5.20 -0.25
N GLU A 140 1.48 -5.42 0.87
CA GLU A 140 2.16 -6.70 1.10
C GLU A 140 1.14 -7.85 1.15
N PRO A 141 1.40 -8.94 0.41
CA PRO A 141 0.52 -10.10 0.43
C PRO A 141 0.70 -10.80 1.78
N LYS A 142 -0.38 -10.83 2.58
CA LYS A 142 -0.37 -11.38 3.93
C LYS A 142 -1.54 -12.36 4.06
N LEU A 143 -1.28 -13.54 4.63
CA LEU A 143 -2.29 -14.59 4.72
C LEU A 143 -3.50 -14.15 5.58
N ASN A 144 -4.69 -14.24 4.99
CA ASN A 144 -5.97 -13.72 5.53
C ASN A 144 -5.98 -12.23 5.86
N GLU A 145 -5.03 -11.47 5.34
CA GLU A 145 -5.14 -10.02 5.31
C GLU A 145 -6.06 -9.63 4.15
N VAL A 146 -7.05 -8.81 4.47
CA VAL A 146 -7.99 -8.26 3.50
C VAL A 146 -7.97 -6.74 3.54
N CYS A 147 -8.38 -6.14 2.43
CA CYS A 147 -8.51 -4.70 2.25
C CYS A 147 -9.96 -4.40 1.88
N ARG A 148 -10.55 -3.40 2.53
CA ARG A 148 -11.85 -2.88 2.12
C ARG A 148 -11.69 -2.17 0.79
N ILE A 149 -12.54 -2.48 -0.19
CA ILE A 149 -12.48 -1.86 -1.51
C ILE A 149 -13.61 -0.86 -1.64
N ILE A 150 -13.29 0.36 -2.08
CA ILE A 150 -14.28 1.40 -2.33
C ILE A 150 -14.02 1.98 -3.71
N GLU A 151 -14.99 1.82 -4.59
CA GLU A 151 -14.98 2.39 -5.93
C GLU A 151 -16.02 3.51 -6.00
N THR A 152 -15.60 4.69 -6.43
CA THR A 152 -16.46 5.88 -6.53
C THR A 152 -16.42 6.44 -7.94
N VAL A 153 -17.53 7.06 -8.36
CA VAL A 153 -17.66 7.71 -9.67
C VAL A 153 -17.77 9.21 -9.44
N HIS A 154 -16.85 9.98 -10.00
CA HIS A 154 -16.66 11.40 -9.70
C HIS A 154 -17.91 12.27 -9.98
N ASP A 155 -18.68 11.94 -11.03
CA ASP A 155 -19.84 12.73 -11.45
C ASP A 155 -21.17 12.31 -10.78
N ASP A 156 -21.14 11.36 -9.84
CA ASP A 156 -22.34 11.00 -9.07
C ASP A 156 -22.37 11.75 -7.72
N HIS A 157 -23.12 12.84 -7.67
CA HIS A 157 -23.33 13.66 -6.46
C HIS A 157 -24.14 12.96 -5.34
N ARG A 158 -24.40 11.65 -5.45
CA ARG A 158 -25.22 10.87 -4.52
C ARG A 158 -24.42 10.03 -3.51
N THR A 159 -23.13 10.29 -3.33
CA THR A 159 -22.18 9.54 -2.48
C THR A 159 -22.62 9.43 -1.00
N SER A 160 -23.60 8.56 -0.78
CA SER A 160 -23.99 8.02 0.51
C SER A 160 -23.22 6.71 0.71
N GLU A 161 -22.94 6.36 1.96
CA GLU A 161 -22.28 5.09 2.32
C GLU A 161 -23.00 3.86 1.72
N GLN A 162 -24.29 4.00 1.39
CA GLN A 162 -25.12 2.96 0.76
C GLN A 162 -24.79 2.70 -0.72
N GLU A 163 -24.14 3.62 -1.43
CA GLU A 163 -23.72 3.42 -2.84
C GLU A 163 -22.39 2.67 -2.97
N MET A 164 -21.63 2.55 -1.87
CA MET A 164 -20.36 1.81 -1.81
C MET A 164 -20.54 0.30 -1.58
N LEU A 165 -21.77 -0.15 -1.35
CA LEU A 165 -22.09 -1.57 -1.15
C LEU A 165 -22.20 -2.30 -2.49
N ILE A 166 -21.61 -3.49 -2.57
CA ILE A 166 -21.86 -4.40 -3.69
C ILE A 166 -23.07 -5.28 -3.41
N GLU A 167 -23.76 -5.69 -4.47
CA GLU A 167 -24.91 -6.60 -4.40
C GLU A 167 -24.53 -7.96 -4.97
N VAL A 168 -24.76 -9.02 -4.20
CA VAL A 168 -24.48 -10.41 -4.63
C VAL A 168 -25.68 -11.31 -4.34
N SER A 169 -25.77 -12.40 -5.11
CA SER A 169 -26.75 -13.44 -4.84
C SER A 169 -26.35 -14.22 -3.60
N ALA A 170 -27.29 -14.42 -2.69
CA ALA A 170 -27.01 -15.15 -1.45
C ALA A 170 -26.67 -16.65 -1.69
N ASN A 171 -26.94 -17.17 -2.90
CA ASN A 171 -26.49 -18.50 -3.34
C ASN A 171 -24.98 -18.59 -3.63
N GLN A 172 -24.30 -17.45 -3.79
CA GLN A 172 -22.84 -17.39 -3.94
C GLN A 172 -22.11 -17.51 -2.61
N VAL A 173 -22.80 -17.49 -1.47
CA VAL A 173 -22.17 -17.64 -0.15
C VAL A 173 -21.60 -19.05 0.01
N LEU A 174 -20.29 -19.14 0.23
CA LEU A 174 -19.57 -20.36 0.57
C LEU A 174 -19.58 -20.64 2.06
N ALA A 175 -19.21 -19.63 2.86
CA ALA A 175 -18.99 -19.79 4.28
C ALA A 175 -19.15 -18.46 5.02
N LYS A 176 -19.42 -18.53 6.33
CA LYS A 176 -19.24 -17.39 7.24
C LYS A 176 -17.79 -17.27 7.65
N ARG A 177 -17.32 -16.03 7.78
CA ARG A 177 -15.97 -15.70 8.24
C ARG A 177 -16.04 -14.74 9.42
N VAL A 178 -15.01 -14.78 10.26
CA VAL A 178 -14.77 -13.76 11.28
C VAL A 178 -13.85 -12.71 10.68
N LEU A 179 -14.22 -11.43 10.77
CA LEU A 179 -13.41 -10.31 10.33
C LEU A 179 -12.99 -9.46 11.52
N ILE A 180 -11.69 -9.22 11.65
CA ILE A 180 -11.11 -8.36 12.66
C ILE A 180 -10.63 -7.08 11.98
N LYS A 181 -11.25 -5.95 12.30
CA LYS A 181 -10.78 -4.62 11.91
C LYS A 181 -9.78 -4.13 12.95
N THR A 182 -8.63 -3.62 12.52
CA THR A 182 -7.58 -3.15 13.44
C THR A 182 -6.76 -2.06 12.78
N ASN A 183 -6.29 -1.10 13.58
CA ASN A 183 -5.32 -0.08 13.18
C ASN A 183 -3.92 -0.36 13.74
N SER A 184 -3.74 -1.49 14.44
CA SER A 184 -2.42 -1.91 14.90
C SER A 184 -1.60 -2.42 13.71
N ASN A 185 -0.31 -2.10 13.70
CA ASN A 185 0.63 -2.62 12.70
C ASN A 185 0.69 -4.16 12.76
N PHE A 186 0.87 -4.79 11.60
CA PHE A 186 1.19 -6.22 11.50
C PHE A 186 2.48 -6.55 12.26
N PRO A 187 2.63 -7.72 12.91
CA PRO A 187 1.71 -8.88 12.91
C PRO A 187 0.59 -8.84 13.98
N ASN A 188 0.48 -7.79 14.78
CA ASN A 188 -0.49 -7.73 15.88
C ASN A 188 -1.93 -7.86 15.38
N CYS A 189 -2.74 -8.71 16.00
CA CYS A 189 -4.13 -9.07 15.64
C CYS A 189 -4.25 -10.05 14.47
N ARG A 190 -3.15 -10.54 13.89
CA ARG A 190 -3.19 -11.63 12.90
C ARG A 190 -3.88 -12.84 13.50
N PHE A 191 -4.88 -13.37 12.80
CA PHE A 191 -5.72 -14.49 13.24
C PHE A 191 -6.34 -14.30 14.64
N GLY A 192 -6.59 -13.04 15.04
CA GLY A 192 -7.11 -12.71 16.36
C GLY A 192 -6.13 -12.93 17.51
N ASN A 193 -4.82 -13.01 17.22
CA ASN A 193 -3.76 -13.33 18.17
C ASN A 193 -3.90 -14.74 18.81
N ASP A 194 -4.66 -15.64 18.20
CA ASP A 194 -4.78 -17.01 18.68
C ASP A 194 -3.56 -17.84 18.24
N SER A 195 -2.77 -18.30 19.21
CA SER A 195 -1.57 -19.10 18.99
C SER A 195 -1.86 -20.50 18.44
N ASN A 196 -3.11 -20.99 18.55
CA ASN A 196 -3.52 -22.27 17.98
C ASN A 196 -3.33 -22.34 16.47
N TRP A 197 -3.36 -21.20 15.77
CA TRP A 197 -3.15 -21.16 14.32
C TRP A 197 -1.71 -21.46 13.91
N ARG A 198 -0.73 -21.36 14.80
CA ARG A 198 0.70 -21.61 14.48
C ARG A 198 0.96 -23.04 14.03
N SER A 199 0.26 -24.02 14.63
CA SER A 199 0.42 -25.44 14.30
C SER A 199 -0.42 -25.92 13.11
N MET A 200 -1.28 -25.05 12.55
CA MET A 200 -2.14 -25.38 11.42
C MET A 200 -1.40 -25.21 10.09
N SER A 201 -1.79 -26.00 9.09
CA SER A 201 -1.27 -25.85 7.72
C SER A 201 -1.69 -24.51 7.12
N HIS A 202 -0.96 -24.06 6.10
CA HIS A 202 -1.27 -22.84 5.37
C HIS A 202 -2.72 -22.84 4.82
N THR A 203 -3.15 -23.95 4.21
CA THR A 203 -4.53 -24.13 3.73
C THR A 203 -5.56 -24.05 4.86
N GLN A 204 -5.29 -24.69 6.01
CA GLN A 204 -6.19 -24.63 7.16
C GLN A 204 -6.32 -23.20 7.70
N LYS A 205 -5.21 -22.46 7.76
CA LYS A 205 -5.23 -21.03 8.12
C LYS A 205 -6.05 -20.24 7.11
N GLU A 206 -5.79 -20.38 5.81
CA GLU A 206 -6.46 -19.61 4.74
C GLU A 206 -7.99 -19.79 4.76
N GLU A 207 -8.45 -21.02 4.98
CA GLU A 207 -9.87 -21.38 4.98
C GLU A 207 -10.59 -21.02 6.28
N LYS A 208 -9.92 -21.15 7.44
CA LYS A 208 -10.62 -21.16 8.74
C LYS A 208 -10.21 -20.06 9.70
N ALA A 209 -9.01 -19.51 9.57
CA ALA A 209 -8.56 -18.47 10.50
C ALA A 209 -9.32 -17.16 10.27
N PRO A 210 -9.47 -16.32 11.31
CA PRO A 210 -10.05 -14.99 11.17
C PRO A 210 -9.34 -14.17 10.09
N LEU A 211 -10.13 -13.42 9.33
CA LEU A 211 -9.64 -12.38 8.43
C LEU A 211 -9.22 -11.16 9.24
N THR A 212 -8.21 -10.43 8.78
CA THR A 212 -7.75 -9.18 9.38
C THR A 212 -7.78 -8.07 8.34
N CYS A 213 -8.38 -6.92 8.69
CA CYS A 213 -8.45 -5.73 7.84
C CYS A 213 -7.77 -4.56 8.53
N ARG A 214 -6.70 -4.04 7.90
CA ARG A 214 -5.98 -2.82 8.31
C ARG A 214 -6.04 -1.70 7.29
N TRP A 215 -6.53 -2.01 6.10
CA TRP A 215 -6.44 -1.12 4.95
C TRP A 215 -7.79 -0.97 4.27
N GLU A 216 -7.99 0.22 3.74
CA GLU A 216 -9.03 0.57 2.81
C GLU A 216 -8.38 1.11 1.53
N MET A 217 -8.81 0.59 0.38
CA MET A 217 -8.41 1.10 -0.92
C MET A 217 -9.58 1.84 -1.55
N ARG A 218 -9.39 3.13 -1.81
CA ARG A 218 -10.34 3.97 -2.55
C ARG A 218 -9.85 4.19 -3.96
N ILE A 219 -10.76 4.07 -4.92
CA ILE A 219 -10.47 4.29 -6.33
C ILE A 219 -11.55 5.21 -6.89
N GLU A 220 -11.11 6.26 -7.57
CA GLU A 220 -11.98 7.29 -8.13
C GLU A 220 -11.97 7.14 -9.66
N TYR A 221 -13.14 6.94 -10.27
CA TYR A 221 -13.32 6.82 -11.73
C TYR A 221 -14.04 8.03 -12.29
N GLN A 222 -13.75 8.38 -13.55
CA GLN A 222 -14.39 9.50 -14.22
C GLN A 222 -15.84 9.18 -14.62
N ASN A 223 -16.08 8.03 -15.27
CA ASN A 223 -17.38 7.64 -15.81
C ASN A 223 -17.74 6.20 -15.42
N GLY A 224 -18.95 5.97 -14.90
CA GLY A 224 -19.51 4.62 -14.69
C GLY A 224 -18.81 3.75 -13.65
N ARG A 225 -19.33 2.53 -13.43
CA ARG A 225 -18.64 1.48 -12.66
C ARG A 225 -17.50 0.90 -13.51
N CYS A 226 -16.35 0.63 -12.87
CA CYS A 226 -15.12 0.13 -13.49
C CYS A 226 -15.37 -0.88 -14.63
N GLN A 227 -15.02 -0.50 -15.86
CA GLN A 227 -14.72 -1.45 -16.92
C GLN A 227 -13.25 -1.87 -16.83
N LYS A 228 -12.90 -3.04 -17.39
CA LYS A 228 -11.56 -3.64 -17.31
C LYS A 228 -10.44 -2.68 -17.78
N ASN A 229 -10.77 -1.69 -18.62
CA ASN A 229 -9.83 -0.76 -19.25
C ASN A 229 -9.97 0.69 -18.76
N ASP A 230 -10.87 0.98 -17.81
CA ASP A 230 -11.04 2.35 -17.32
C ASP A 230 -9.87 2.76 -16.44
N ARG A 231 -9.28 3.91 -16.78
CA ARG A 231 -8.20 4.50 -15.98
C ARG A 231 -8.80 5.24 -14.78
N PRO A 232 -8.38 4.91 -13.54
CA PRO A 232 -8.74 5.72 -12.38
C PRO A 232 -8.22 7.16 -12.51
N LEU A 233 -9.01 8.13 -12.05
CA LEU A 233 -8.60 9.52 -11.90
C LEU A 233 -7.59 9.70 -10.76
N GLY A 234 -7.76 8.89 -9.71
CA GLY A 234 -6.95 8.93 -8.51
C GLY A 234 -7.31 7.78 -7.59
N GLY A 235 -6.69 7.76 -6.42
CA GLY A 235 -6.99 6.76 -5.42
C GLY A 235 -6.29 6.99 -4.11
N ALA A 236 -6.63 6.14 -3.14
CA ALA A 236 -6.00 6.16 -1.83
C ALA A 236 -5.84 4.75 -1.27
N LEU A 237 -4.75 4.54 -0.54
CA LEU A 237 -4.56 3.41 0.37
C LEU A 237 -4.50 3.98 1.77
N ILE A 238 -5.52 3.69 2.55
CA ILE A 238 -5.73 4.29 3.87
C ILE A 238 -5.52 3.18 4.89
N HIS A 239 -4.52 3.36 5.73
CA HIS A 239 -4.40 2.55 6.93
C HIS A 239 -5.47 3.01 7.91
N LEU A 240 -6.27 2.09 8.45
CA LEU A 240 -7.32 2.42 9.42
C LEU A 240 -6.75 3.27 10.55
N SER A 241 -7.51 4.29 10.96
CA SER A 241 -7.25 5.17 12.10
C SER A 241 -7.89 4.62 13.37
N GLU A 242 -7.66 5.29 14.49
CA GLU A 242 -8.34 4.98 15.76
C GLU A 242 -9.87 5.08 15.65
N ASP A 243 -10.37 6.02 14.85
CA ASP A 243 -11.82 6.25 14.66
C ASP A 243 -12.49 5.18 13.77
N ASP A 244 -11.71 4.49 12.95
CA ASP A 244 -12.21 3.45 12.04
C ASP A 244 -12.38 2.07 12.71
N VAL A 245 -11.94 1.93 13.96
CA VAL A 245 -11.86 0.65 14.67
C VAL A 245 -12.66 0.70 15.96
N GLU A 246 -13.47 -0.34 16.20
CA GLU A 246 -14.22 -0.46 17.45
C GLU A 246 -13.26 -0.49 18.65
N GLN A 247 -13.57 0.33 19.67
CA GLN A 247 -12.78 0.44 20.87
C GLN A 247 -12.71 -0.91 21.59
N GLY A 248 -11.50 -1.41 21.81
CA GLY A 248 -11.31 -2.77 22.32
C GLY A 248 -9.90 -3.31 22.07
N PRO A 249 -9.70 -4.64 22.13
CA PRO A 249 -8.38 -5.27 22.10
C PRO A 249 -7.65 -5.16 20.75
N TYR A 250 -8.35 -4.71 19.70
CA TYR A 250 -7.82 -4.58 18.35
C TYR A 250 -7.57 -3.11 17.94
N CYS A 251 -7.84 -2.15 18.83
CA CYS A 251 -7.62 -0.73 18.59
C CYS A 251 -6.38 -0.22 19.35
N VAL A 252 -5.56 0.60 18.70
CA VAL A 252 -4.39 1.27 19.27
C VAL A 252 -4.53 2.76 18.98
N SER A 253 -4.31 3.64 19.97
CA SER A 253 -4.45 5.08 19.71
C SER A 253 -3.50 5.59 18.63
N ASP A 254 -3.94 6.55 17.82
CA ASP A 254 -3.08 7.12 16.76
C ASP A 254 -1.88 7.88 17.34
N GLN A 255 -2.03 8.43 18.55
CA GLN A 255 -0.91 9.01 19.30
C GLN A 255 0.16 7.97 19.63
N GLN A 256 -0.25 6.76 20.02
CA GLN A 256 0.67 5.67 20.31
C GLN A 256 1.39 5.20 19.05
N ARG A 257 0.65 4.97 17.94
CA ARG A 257 1.25 4.62 16.64
C ARG A 257 2.27 5.64 16.16
N GLN A 258 1.95 6.93 16.29
CA GLN A 258 2.87 7.99 15.93
C GLN A 258 4.13 7.96 16.80
N ARG A 259 4.02 7.70 18.10
CA ARG A 259 5.16 7.56 19.01
C ARG A 259 6.03 6.36 18.68
N ASP A 260 5.41 5.23 18.34
CA ASP A 260 6.12 4.00 17.96
C ASP A 260 6.90 4.20 16.66
N TRP A 261 6.30 4.87 15.67
CA TRP A 261 6.97 5.23 14.42
C TRP A 261 8.10 6.25 14.62
N ARG A 262 7.82 7.36 15.33
CA ARG A 262 8.79 8.46 15.49
C ARG A 262 9.91 8.12 16.49
N GLY A 263 9.67 7.17 17.39
CA GLY A 263 10.55 6.87 18.50
C GLY A 263 10.82 8.08 19.41
N ARG A 264 11.87 7.99 20.24
CA ARG A 264 12.42 9.16 20.95
C ARG A 264 13.29 9.93 19.97
N ARG A 265 13.01 11.22 19.73
CA ARG A 265 13.81 12.12 18.86
C ARG A 265 15.29 12.12 19.26
N ARG A 266 16.10 11.27 18.63
CA ARG A 266 17.57 11.22 18.74
C ARG A 266 18.13 11.43 17.34
N GLY A 267 18.50 12.67 17.03
CA GLY A 267 19.00 13.09 15.70
C GLY A 267 19.13 14.60 15.62
N VAL A 268 19.60 15.11 14.48
CA VAL A 268 19.71 16.56 14.23
C VAL A 268 18.32 17.18 14.35
N GLN A 269 18.17 18.16 15.24
CA GLN A 269 16.91 18.87 15.47
C GLN A 269 16.97 20.28 14.87
N ALA A 270 15.81 20.82 14.50
CA ALA A 270 15.67 22.23 14.16
C ALA A 270 16.28 23.12 15.25
N LYS A 271 16.86 24.24 14.84
CA LYS A 271 17.38 25.25 15.77
C LYS A 271 16.22 26.00 16.43
N THR A 272 15.55 25.40 17.41
CA THR A 272 14.65 26.03 18.41
C THR A 272 13.53 26.98 17.91
N THR A 273 13.20 27.05 16.60
CA THR A 273 12.32 28.11 16.06
C THR A 273 10.81 27.87 16.22
N GLY A 274 10.38 26.72 16.77
CA GLY A 274 8.97 26.35 16.83
C GLY A 274 8.32 26.09 15.47
N LYS A 275 9.10 26.11 14.37
CA LYS A 275 8.65 25.77 13.02
C LYS A 275 8.69 24.26 12.80
N TYR A 276 7.82 23.78 11.91
CA TYR A 276 7.88 22.41 11.41
C TYR A 276 9.11 22.22 10.51
N THR A 277 9.81 21.11 10.66
CA THR A 277 11.01 20.81 9.88
C THR A 277 10.67 20.18 8.54
N PHE A 278 11.48 20.50 7.53
CA PHE A 278 11.32 20.04 6.16
C PHE A 278 12.59 19.35 5.66
N GLY A 279 12.43 18.22 4.98
CA GLY A 279 13.48 17.55 4.22
C GLY A 279 13.14 17.57 2.73
N ASP A 280 14.14 17.74 1.89
CA ASP A 280 14.00 17.78 0.43
C ASP A 280 14.99 16.81 -0.22
N VAL A 281 14.51 15.66 -0.70
CA VAL A 281 15.36 14.68 -1.39
C VAL A 281 15.11 14.73 -2.89
N PHE A 282 16.21 14.68 -3.65
CA PHE A 282 16.25 15.10 -5.05
C PHE A 282 15.92 16.60 -5.20
N CYS A 283 16.52 17.43 -4.34
CA CYS A 283 16.10 18.81 -4.13
C CYS A 283 16.37 19.75 -5.31
N GLY A 284 17.21 19.34 -6.27
CA GLY A 284 17.69 20.17 -7.36
C GLY A 284 18.23 21.52 -6.85
N ALA A 285 17.86 22.60 -7.52
CA ALA A 285 18.23 23.96 -7.11
C ALA A 285 17.42 24.50 -5.91
N GLY A 286 16.48 23.72 -5.37
CA GLY A 286 15.70 24.05 -4.18
C GLY A 286 14.39 24.79 -4.44
N GLY A 287 13.72 24.50 -5.56
CA GLY A 287 12.40 25.08 -5.90
C GLY A 287 11.34 24.76 -4.84
N THR A 288 11.18 23.47 -4.51
CA THR A 288 10.23 23.05 -3.46
C THR A 288 10.65 23.57 -2.09
N SER A 289 11.93 23.47 -1.73
CA SER A 289 12.47 24.07 -0.50
C SER A 289 12.14 25.56 -0.35
N ARG A 290 12.17 26.35 -1.45
CA ARG A 290 11.76 27.76 -1.40
C ARG A 290 10.26 27.89 -1.08
N GLY A 291 9.42 27.07 -1.71
CA GLY A 291 7.99 27.00 -1.40
C GLY A 291 7.73 26.60 0.05
N ALA A 292 8.46 25.63 0.59
CA ALA A 292 8.38 25.20 1.98
C ALA A 292 8.73 26.35 2.95
N VAL A 293 9.80 27.10 2.68
CA VAL A 293 10.15 28.30 3.47
C VAL A 293 9.05 29.35 3.40
N MET A 294 8.47 29.60 2.23
CA MET A 294 7.35 30.54 2.06
C MET A 294 6.10 30.10 2.84
N ALA A 295 5.88 28.79 2.97
CA ALA A 295 4.82 28.20 3.78
C ALA A 295 5.14 28.14 5.28
N GLY A 296 6.33 28.59 5.71
CA GLY A 296 6.72 28.69 7.12
C GLY A 296 7.51 27.50 7.67
N PHE A 297 7.88 26.53 6.83
CA PHE A 297 8.73 25.40 7.22
C PHE A 297 10.22 25.80 7.33
N GLU A 298 10.98 25.00 8.07
CA GLU A 298 12.45 25.10 8.17
C GLU A 298 13.10 23.91 7.46
N PRO A 299 13.70 24.09 6.26
CA PRO A 299 14.51 23.06 5.63
C PRO A 299 15.74 22.75 6.50
N ILE A 300 15.89 21.50 6.93
CA ILE A 300 17.03 21.09 7.79
C ILE A 300 17.95 20.09 7.11
N VAL A 301 17.48 19.39 6.08
CA VAL A 301 18.26 18.43 5.30
C VAL A 301 17.83 18.48 3.84
N ALA A 302 18.80 18.40 2.93
CA ALA A 302 18.54 18.29 1.50
C ALA A 302 19.57 17.37 0.84
N VAL A 303 19.15 16.67 -0.22
CA VAL A 303 20.01 15.70 -0.92
C VAL A 303 19.83 15.84 -2.43
N ASP A 304 20.93 15.95 -3.16
CA ASP A 304 20.95 15.90 -4.63
C ASP A 304 22.35 15.53 -5.12
N ASN A 305 22.45 14.82 -6.25
CA ASN A 305 23.74 14.39 -6.79
C ASN A 305 24.33 15.38 -7.82
N SER A 306 23.57 16.39 -8.25
CA SER A 306 24.02 17.42 -9.18
C SER A 306 24.78 18.53 -8.44
N SER A 307 26.10 18.49 -8.54
CA SER A 307 26.98 19.52 -7.96
C SER A 307 26.59 20.96 -8.33
N THR A 308 26.09 21.19 -9.55
CA THR A 308 25.66 22.52 -10.01
C THR A 308 24.35 22.95 -9.35
N ALA A 309 23.41 22.03 -9.21
CA ALA A 309 22.14 22.28 -8.52
C ALA A 309 22.40 22.55 -7.02
N CYS A 310 23.23 21.72 -6.38
CA CYS A 310 23.67 21.86 -5.00
C CYS A 310 24.34 23.21 -4.71
N GLN A 311 25.20 23.71 -5.60
CA GLN A 311 25.78 25.05 -5.45
C GLN A 311 24.71 26.16 -5.42
N THR A 312 23.66 26.02 -6.24
CA THR A 312 22.54 26.96 -6.24
C THR A 312 21.69 26.83 -4.99
N TYR A 313 21.42 25.58 -4.56
CA TYR A 313 20.72 25.29 -3.32
C TYR A 313 21.43 25.92 -2.11
N GLN A 314 22.73 25.65 -1.94
CA GLN A 314 23.51 26.13 -0.80
C GLN A 314 23.55 27.66 -0.69
N ARG A 315 23.57 28.38 -1.82
CA ARG A 315 23.49 29.85 -1.84
C ARG A 315 22.16 30.38 -1.30
N ASN A 316 21.08 29.63 -1.50
CA ASN A 316 19.72 30.02 -1.11
C ASN A 316 19.36 29.55 0.31
N PHE A 317 19.97 28.46 0.77
CA PHE A 317 19.68 27.81 2.05
C PHE A 317 20.99 27.45 2.79
N PRO A 318 21.79 28.46 3.19
CA PRO A 318 23.13 28.23 3.73
C PRO A 318 23.17 27.45 5.05
N ASP A 319 22.06 27.44 5.80
CA ASP A 319 21.92 26.75 7.08
C ASP A 319 21.42 25.30 6.97
N THR A 320 21.00 24.86 5.77
CA THR A 320 20.51 23.49 5.54
C THR A 320 21.69 22.52 5.45
N ASN A 321 21.55 21.32 6.03
CA ASN A 321 22.50 20.24 5.82
C ASN A 321 22.31 19.67 4.40
N LEU A 322 23.09 20.17 3.44
CA LEU A 322 23.05 19.73 2.04
C LEU A 322 24.05 18.59 1.81
N PHE A 323 23.54 17.46 1.34
CA PHE A 323 24.32 16.30 0.93
C PHE A 323 24.42 16.26 -0.60
N THR A 324 25.60 16.58 -1.13
CA THR A 324 25.89 16.51 -2.58
C THR A 324 26.36 15.10 -2.96
N GLN A 325 25.44 14.15 -3.00
CA GLN A 325 25.72 12.73 -3.24
C GLN A 325 24.47 12.00 -3.74
N ASP A 326 24.63 10.72 -4.10
CA ASP A 326 23.50 9.86 -4.46
C ASP A 326 22.59 9.60 -3.24
N ILE A 327 21.29 9.40 -3.50
CA ILE A 327 20.33 9.11 -2.43
C ILE A 327 20.67 7.81 -1.69
N TYR A 328 21.24 6.82 -2.38
CA TYR A 328 21.67 5.56 -1.79
C TYR A 328 22.77 5.79 -0.75
N ASP A 329 23.76 6.62 -1.07
CA ASP A 329 24.83 6.97 -0.13
C ASP A 329 24.28 7.74 1.07
N PHE A 330 23.34 8.65 0.85
CA PHE A 330 22.65 9.34 1.95
C PHE A 330 21.89 8.37 2.85
N ILE A 331 21.17 7.40 2.31
CA ILE A 331 20.44 6.39 3.10
C ILE A 331 21.39 5.60 4.00
N HIS A 332 22.58 5.25 3.50
CA HIS A 332 23.58 4.44 4.23
C HIS A 332 24.45 5.24 5.21
N ASP A 333 24.43 6.57 5.11
CA ASP A 333 25.07 7.41 6.11
C ASP A 333 24.43 7.19 7.51
N PRO A 334 25.21 7.07 8.59
CA PRO A 334 24.69 6.72 9.92
C PRO A 334 23.90 7.86 10.60
N GLU A 335 24.04 9.10 10.14
CA GLU A 335 23.36 10.25 10.74
C GLU A 335 21.88 10.28 10.39
N LYS A 336 21.01 10.49 11.38
CA LYS A 336 19.55 10.57 11.17
C LYS A 336 19.07 12.02 11.20
N PHE A 337 18.16 12.33 10.27
CA PHE A 337 17.59 13.66 10.09
C PHE A 337 16.07 13.62 10.22
N TYR A 338 15.57 13.74 11.45
CA TYR A 338 14.13 13.66 11.71
C TYR A 338 13.41 14.93 11.22
N VAL A 339 12.57 14.78 10.20
CA VAL A 339 11.78 15.89 9.63
C VAL A 339 10.30 15.75 9.95
N ASP A 340 9.54 16.84 10.02
CA ASP A 340 8.08 16.75 10.13
C ASP A 340 7.42 16.51 8.76
N VAL A 341 7.97 17.12 7.72
CA VAL A 341 7.56 16.94 6.32
C VAL A 341 8.75 16.53 5.47
N LEU A 342 8.58 15.51 4.62
CA LEU A 342 9.55 15.12 3.61
C LEU A 342 8.96 15.33 2.22
N HIS A 343 9.69 16.01 1.35
CA HIS A 343 9.40 16.07 -0.08
C HIS A 343 10.38 15.20 -0.85
N ILE A 344 9.86 14.54 -1.89
CA ILE A 344 10.60 13.55 -2.69
C ILE A 344 10.28 13.81 -4.17
N SER A 345 11.31 14.11 -4.97
CA SER A 345 11.14 14.41 -6.41
C SER A 345 12.14 13.63 -7.27
N PRO A 346 12.04 12.30 -7.31
CA PRO A 346 12.98 11.47 -8.06
C PRO A 346 12.96 11.81 -9.56
N PRO A 347 13.99 11.40 -10.32
CA PRO A 347 14.06 11.62 -11.76
C PRO A 347 12.85 11.01 -12.52
N CYS A 348 11.98 11.87 -13.06
CA CYS A 348 10.74 11.45 -13.73
C CYS A 348 10.92 11.06 -15.22
N GLN A 349 12.12 11.20 -15.78
CA GLN A 349 12.39 11.01 -17.21
C GLN A 349 11.95 9.63 -17.75
N PRO A 350 12.20 8.50 -17.07
CA PRO A 350 11.79 7.17 -17.56
C PRO A 350 10.27 7.04 -17.72
N TYR A 351 9.51 7.77 -16.89
CA TYR A 351 8.06 7.66 -16.83
C TYR A 351 7.34 8.66 -17.73
N SER A 352 8.08 9.57 -18.39
CA SER A 352 7.51 10.58 -19.26
C SER A 352 6.80 9.97 -20.47
N PRO A 353 5.60 10.45 -20.86
CA PRO A 353 4.90 9.96 -22.06
C PRO A 353 5.69 10.12 -23.36
N ILE A 354 6.60 11.09 -23.42
CA ILE A 354 7.43 11.39 -24.59
C ILE A 354 8.70 10.52 -24.63
N HIS A 355 8.96 9.76 -23.57
CA HIS A 355 10.06 8.82 -23.49
C HIS A 355 9.73 7.55 -24.28
N VAL A 356 10.32 7.43 -25.47
CA VAL A 356 10.06 6.35 -26.44
C VAL A 356 11.27 5.45 -26.70
N ARG A 357 12.45 5.81 -26.18
CA ARG A 357 13.71 5.07 -26.35
C ARG A 357 14.51 5.15 -25.07
N GLU A 358 15.03 4.01 -24.64
CA GLU A 358 15.90 3.92 -23.48
C GLU A 358 17.10 4.87 -23.60
N GLY A 359 17.26 5.70 -22.59
CA GLY A 359 18.39 6.57 -22.36
C GLY A 359 19.46 5.89 -21.50
N GLN A 360 20.67 6.44 -21.54
CA GLN A 360 21.82 5.90 -20.81
C GLN A 360 21.62 5.81 -19.28
N ASN A 361 20.77 6.67 -18.72
CA ASN A 361 20.58 6.79 -17.26
C ASN A 361 19.25 6.21 -16.78
N ASP A 362 18.46 5.58 -17.65
CA ASP A 362 17.09 5.18 -17.30
C ASP A 362 17.04 4.11 -16.23
N GLU A 363 17.97 3.16 -16.23
CA GLU A 363 18.08 2.15 -15.19
C GLU A 363 18.32 2.79 -13.81
N ALA A 364 19.27 3.71 -13.73
CA ALA A 364 19.57 4.44 -12.49
C ALA A 364 18.40 5.33 -12.04
N ASN A 365 17.76 6.04 -12.99
CA ASN A 365 16.59 6.89 -12.70
C ASN A 365 15.38 6.06 -12.23
N THR A 366 15.18 4.89 -12.84
CA THR A 366 14.13 3.94 -12.42
C THR A 366 14.44 3.39 -11.03
N ALA A 367 15.70 3.05 -10.75
CA ALA A 367 16.13 2.59 -9.42
C ALA A 367 15.93 3.66 -8.34
N ALA A 368 16.09 4.94 -8.71
CA ALA A 368 15.88 6.06 -7.80
C ALA A 368 14.44 6.13 -7.26
N LEU A 369 13.44 5.54 -7.93
CA LEU A 369 12.06 5.46 -7.41
C LEU A 369 11.94 4.63 -6.12
N PHE A 370 12.91 3.74 -5.86
CA PHE A 370 12.91 2.83 -4.71
C PHE A 370 13.71 3.37 -3.51
N PHE A 371 13.56 4.66 -3.21
CA PHE A 371 14.25 5.38 -2.13
C PHE A 371 13.70 5.10 -0.72
N HIS A 372 12.76 4.16 -0.54
CA HIS A 372 11.87 4.10 0.65
C HIS A 372 12.59 4.00 2.01
N ASP A 373 13.83 3.54 2.05
CA ASP A 373 14.64 3.52 3.28
C ASP A 373 14.97 4.93 3.80
N VAL A 374 14.86 5.96 2.96
CA VAL A 374 14.92 7.36 3.39
C VAL A 374 13.86 7.67 4.45
N LEU A 375 12.71 6.97 4.43
CA LEU A 375 11.65 7.15 5.41
C LEU A 375 12.06 6.69 6.81
N GLU A 376 12.92 5.67 6.93
CA GLU A 376 13.49 5.21 8.20
C GLU A 376 14.67 6.08 8.67
N LYS A 377 15.33 6.76 7.74
CA LYS A 377 16.37 7.74 8.06
C LYS A 377 15.76 9.06 8.55
N THR A 378 14.58 9.41 8.04
CA THR A 378 13.98 10.74 8.25
C THR A 378 12.68 10.76 9.08
N HIS A 379 12.04 9.60 9.28
CA HIS A 379 10.78 9.40 10.02
C HIS A 379 9.77 10.56 9.89
N PRO A 380 9.36 10.92 8.65
CA PRO A 380 8.45 12.04 8.43
C PRO A 380 7.07 11.78 9.05
N ARG A 381 6.28 12.85 9.20
CA ARG A 381 4.85 12.74 9.55
C ARG A 381 3.98 12.88 8.31
N LEU A 382 4.40 13.75 7.41
CA LEU A 382 3.78 14.00 6.12
C LEU A 382 4.83 13.80 5.03
N ILE A 383 4.43 13.16 3.94
CA ILE A 383 5.26 12.99 2.76
C ILE A 383 4.54 13.62 1.58
N THR A 384 5.29 14.29 0.72
CA THR A 384 4.83 14.70 -0.60
C THR A 384 5.78 14.13 -1.63
N LEU A 385 5.24 13.67 -2.76
CA LEU A 385 6.01 13.13 -3.85
C LEU A 385 5.56 13.78 -5.16
N GLU A 386 6.51 14.22 -5.96
CA GLU A 386 6.26 14.71 -7.32
C GLU A 386 6.78 13.69 -8.33
N GLU A 387 5.94 13.41 -9.33
CA GLU A 387 6.26 12.52 -10.44
C GLU A 387 5.38 12.87 -11.65
N THR A 388 5.75 12.36 -12.82
CA THR A 388 4.94 12.56 -14.03
C THR A 388 3.72 11.65 -14.08
N PHE A 389 2.62 12.13 -14.66
CA PHE A 389 1.38 11.35 -14.81
C PHE A 389 1.58 10.04 -15.59
N GLY A 390 2.64 9.95 -16.41
CA GLY A 390 2.98 8.75 -17.14
C GLY A 390 3.36 7.56 -16.25
N LEU A 391 3.74 7.78 -14.98
CA LEU A 391 3.97 6.71 -14.00
C LEU A 391 2.72 5.86 -13.75
N THR A 392 1.53 6.44 -13.92
CA THR A 392 0.25 5.73 -13.73
C THR A 392 -0.27 5.03 -15.00
N HIS A 393 0.50 5.01 -16.09
CA HIS A 393 0.14 4.28 -17.32
C HIS A 393 0.34 2.77 -17.15
N ASN A 394 -0.43 1.95 -17.87
CA ASN A 394 -0.35 0.48 -17.80
C ASN A 394 1.09 -0.04 -17.96
N LYS A 395 1.85 0.53 -18.90
CA LYS A 395 3.26 0.17 -19.11
C LYS A 395 4.16 0.37 -17.89
N HIS A 396 3.76 1.19 -16.91
CA HIS A 396 4.52 1.49 -15.70
C HIS A 396 3.81 1.05 -14.41
N VAL A 397 2.67 0.35 -14.52
CA VAL A 397 1.80 0.05 -13.37
C VAL A 397 2.51 -0.74 -12.27
N LEU A 398 3.46 -1.60 -12.63
CA LEU A 398 4.25 -2.37 -11.66
C LEU A 398 5.16 -1.46 -10.82
N TRP A 399 5.82 -0.47 -11.44
CA TRP A 399 6.63 0.52 -10.73
C TRP A 399 5.77 1.39 -9.83
N PHE A 400 4.61 1.83 -10.32
CA PHE A 400 3.66 2.58 -9.50
C PHE A 400 3.17 1.78 -8.29
N ASN A 401 2.77 0.52 -8.48
CA ASN A 401 2.32 -0.33 -7.39
C ASN A 401 3.44 -0.61 -6.39
N ALA A 402 4.67 -0.81 -6.86
CA ALA A 402 5.83 -1.00 -6.00
C ALA A 402 6.20 0.27 -5.22
N LEU A 403 6.08 1.46 -5.83
CA LEU A 403 6.20 2.74 -5.14
C LEU A 403 5.17 2.86 -4.00
N LEU A 404 3.90 2.58 -4.28
CA LEU A 404 2.85 2.57 -3.26
C LEU A 404 3.17 1.59 -2.13
N ARG A 405 3.64 0.39 -2.47
CA ARG A 405 4.05 -0.63 -1.49
C ARG A 405 5.15 -0.16 -0.56
N GLY A 406 6.15 0.58 -1.07
CA GLY A 406 7.24 1.07 -0.24
C GLY A 406 6.80 2.03 0.87
N PHE A 407 5.73 2.78 0.64
CA PHE A 407 5.07 3.59 1.67
C PHE A 407 4.15 2.75 2.58
N THR A 408 3.31 1.87 2.02
CA THR A 408 2.35 1.08 2.82
C THR A 408 3.03 0.03 3.72
N SER A 409 4.16 -0.52 3.30
CA SER A 409 5.03 -1.38 4.13
C SER A 409 5.58 -0.67 5.37
N ARG A 410 5.64 0.68 5.35
CA ARG A 410 5.98 1.54 6.49
C ARG A 410 4.76 2.20 7.11
N HIS A 411 3.58 1.63 6.86
CA HIS A 411 2.30 2.01 7.46
C HIS A 411 1.80 3.43 7.13
N TYR A 412 2.34 4.06 6.08
CA TYR A 412 1.80 5.33 5.60
C TYR A 412 0.51 5.12 4.82
N SER A 413 -0.48 5.96 5.11
CA SER A 413 -1.61 6.17 4.21
C SER A 413 -1.17 7.06 3.05
N ILE A 414 -1.68 6.81 1.85
CA ILE A 414 -1.28 7.48 0.62
C ILE A 414 -2.54 7.88 -0.14
N LYS A 415 -2.53 9.06 -0.75
CA LYS A 415 -3.49 9.50 -1.76
C LYS A 415 -2.70 9.99 -2.98
N TRP A 416 -3.17 9.68 -4.18
CA TRP A 416 -2.61 10.14 -5.45
C TRP A 416 -3.70 10.69 -6.36
#